data_AF-A0A959T217-F1
#
_entry.id   AF-A0A959T217-F1
#
_cell.length_a   1.000
_cell.length_b   1.000
_cell.length_c   1.000
_cell.angle_alpha   90.00
_cell.angle_beta   90.00
_cell.angle_gamma   90.00
#
_symmetry.space_group_name_H-M   'P 1'
#
loop_
_entity.id
_entity.type
_entity.pdbx_description
1 polymer ?
#
loop_
_entity_poly.entity_id
_entity_poly.type
_entity_poly.pdbx_seq_one_letter_code
_entity_poly.pdbx_strand_id
1 'polypeptide(L)' 'MITRCRERGIAVIEDAAEALGSTRGGRHAGTFAPIGTLSFNGNKIVTCGGGGALLFE' A
#
# COMPACT_ATOMS: atom_id res chain seq x y z
N MET A 1 6.30 -12.42 -3.99
CA MET A 1 7.26 -11.90 -2.99
C MET A 1 6.70 -12.03 -1.58
N ILE A 2 5.57 -11.39 -1.27
CA ILE A 2 4.94 -11.37 0.07
C ILE A 2 4.80 -12.77 0.70
N THR A 3 4.27 -13.76 -0.02
CA THR A 3 4.16 -15.15 0.49
C THR A 3 5.49 -15.73 0.95
N ARG A 4 6.57 -15.50 0.18
CA ARG A 4 7.92 -16.00 0.51
C ARG A 4 8.52 -15.30 1.73
N CYS A 5 8.20 -14.02 1.94
CA CYS A 5 8.59 -13.27 3.12
C CYS A 5 7.85 -13.81 4.36
N ARG A 6 6.54 -14.06 4.23
CA ARG A 6 5.71 -14.62 5.31
C ARG A 6 6.20 -15.99 5.77
N GLU A 7 6.53 -16.88 4.84
CA GLU A 7 7.11 -18.21 5.13
C GLU A 7 8.43 -18.14 5.93
N ARG A 8 9.14 -17.01 5.87
CA ARG A 8 10.43 -16.79 6.55
C ARG A 8 10.30 -15.90 7.79
N GLY A 9 9.07 -15.54 8.19
CA GLY A 9 8.85 -14.62 9.31
C GLY A 9 9.34 -13.18 9.05
N ILE A 10 9.51 -12.79 7.80
CA ILE A 10 9.94 -11.44 7.43
C ILE A 10 8.69 -10.55 7.36
N ALA A 11 8.66 -9.49 8.17
CA ALA A 11 7.59 -8.51 8.14
C ALA A 11 7.55 -7.79 6.78
N VAL A 12 6.33 -7.51 6.30
CA VAL A 12 6.11 -6.84 5.01
C VAL A 12 5.14 -5.69 5.21
N ILE A 13 5.54 -4.52 4.72
CA ILE A 13 4.68 -3.35 4.56
C ILE A 13 4.65 -3.04 3.07
N GLU A 14 3.47 -2.74 2.54
CA GLU A 14 3.30 -2.34 1.16
C GLU A 14 3.29 -0.83 1.04
N ASP A 15 4.19 -0.27 0.22
CA ASP A 15 4.13 1.14 -0.15
C ASP A 15 3.28 1.32 -1.41
N ALA A 16 2.09 1.90 -1.24
CA ALA A 16 1.15 2.20 -2.32
C ALA A 16 1.01 3.71 -2.57
N ALA A 17 2.01 4.51 -2.19
CA ALA A 17 1.99 5.97 -2.35
C ALA A 17 1.71 6.44 -3.80
N GLU A 18 2.07 5.65 -4.81
CA GLU A 18 1.87 5.96 -6.24
C GLU A 18 0.89 5.01 -6.94
N ALA A 19 0.24 4.13 -6.18
CA ALA A 19 -0.57 3.06 -6.73
C ALA A 19 -2.06 3.17 -6.36
N LEU A 20 -2.49 4.28 -5.75
CA LEU A 20 -3.88 4.48 -5.35
C LEU A 20 -4.82 4.31 -6.57
N GLY A 21 -5.80 3.41 -6.42
CA GLY A 21 -6.75 3.04 -7.48
C GLY A 21 -6.28 1.90 -8.39
N SER A 22 -5.01 1.51 -8.35
CA SER A 22 -4.52 0.34 -9.10
C SER A 22 -5.00 -0.97 -8.48
N THR A 23 -5.18 -1.99 -9.32
CA THR A 23 -5.55 -3.35 -8.89
C THR A 23 -4.71 -4.42 -9.58
N ARG A 24 -4.55 -5.56 -8.91
CA ARG A 24 -3.99 -6.78 -9.49
C ARG A 24 -4.81 -7.99 -9.05
N GLY A 25 -5.44 -8.67 -10.01
CA GLY A 25 -6.32 -9.80 -9.71
C GLY A 25 -7.51 -9.42 -8.84
N GLY A 26 -8.07 -8.22 -9.03
CA GLY A 26 -9.23 -7.71 -8.27
C GLY A 26 -8.92 -7.18 -6.87
N ARG A 27 -7.69 -7.33 -6.37
CA ARG A 27 -7.25 -6.74 -5.09
C ARG A 27 -6.53 -5.42 -5.33
N HIS A 28 -6.81 -4.43 -4.49
CA HIS A 28 -6.23 -3.09 -4.59
C HIS A 28 -4.76 -3.07 -4.13
N ALA A 29 -3.94 -2.24 -4.77
CA ALA A 29 -2.61 -1.94 -4.27
C ALA A 29 -2.70 -1.30 -2.87
N GLY A 30 -1.76 -1.65 -2.02
CA GLY A 30 -1.75 -1.26 -0.60
C GLY A 30 -2.51 -2.23 0.30
N THR A 31 -3.12 -3.30 -0.24
CA THR A 31 -3.77 -4.31 0.59
C THR A 31 -3.15 -5.69 0.48
N PHE A 32 -2.09 -5.92 -0.28
CA PHE A 32 -1.49 -7.26 -0.42
C PHE A 32 -0.65 -7.71 0.78
N ALA A 33 -0.21 -6.77 1.62
CA ALA A 33 0.51 -7.01 2.86
C ALA A 33 -0.36 -6.65 4.09
N PRO A 34 -0.01 -7.10 5.31
CA PRO A 34 -0.77 -6.78 6.52
C PRO A 34 -0.91 -5.28 6.82
N ILE A 35 0.05 -4.49 6.34
CA ILE A 35 0.02 -3.03 6.46
C ILE A 35 0.35 -2.44 5.08
N GLY A 36 -0.45 -1.47 4.64
CA GLY A 36 -0.19 -0.66 3.46
C GLY A 36 -0.04 0.82 3.79
N THR A 37 0.65 1.57 2.94
CA THR A 37 0.79 3.03 3.07
C THR A 37 0.24 3.75 1.84
N LEU A 38 -0.50 4.83 2.09
CA LEU A 38 -0.96 5.76 1.06
C LEU A 38 -0.33 7.14 1.27
N SER A 39 -0.12 7.87 0.18
CA SER A 39 0.32 9.26 0.20
C SER A 39 -0.74 10.16 -0.41
N PHE A 40 -0.97 11.29 0.25
CA PHE A 40 -1.87 12.35 -0.19
C PHE A 40 -1.11 13.68 -0.38
N ASN A 41 0.17 13.60 -0.77
CA ASN A 41 0.98 14.77 -1.11
C ASN A 41 0.40 15.52 -2.33
N GLY A 42 0.81 16.78 -2.52
CA GLY A 42 0.34 17.63 -3.62
C GLY A 42 0.55 17.07 -5.03
N ASN A 43 1.48 16.13 -5.20
CA ASN A 43 1.77 15.46 -6.48
C ASN A 43 1.13 14.07 -6.64
N LYS A 44 0.22 13.66 -5.75
CA LYS A 44 -0.46 12.34 -5.82
C LYS A 44 -1.82 12.42 -6.51
N ILE A 45 -2.31 11.27 -6.99
CA ILE A 45 -3.57 11.13 -7.75
C ILE A 45 -4.75 11.72 -6.96
N VAL A 46 -4.81 11.42 -5.66
CA VAL A 46 -5.72 12.05 -4.69
C VAL A 46 -4.85 12.78 -3.69
N THR A 47 -5.17 14.04 -3.41
CA THR A 47 -4.37 14.90 -2.54
C THR A 47 -5.20 15.54 -1.44
N CYS A 48 -4.57 15.75 -0.29
CA CYS A 48 -5.07 16.59 0.80
C CYS A 48 -4.18 17.83 1.00
N GLY A 49 -3.43 18.22 -0.03
CA GLY A 49 -2.31 19.16 0.06
C GLY A 49 -1.04 18.47 0.59
N GLY A 50 -1.15 17.77 1.72
CA GLY A 50 -0.11 16.91 2.28
C GLY A 50 -0.72 15.88 3.23
N GLY A 51 -0.09 14.71 3.36
CA GLY A 51 -0.53 13.66 4.29
C GLY A 51 -0.32 12.24 3.78
N GLY A 52 -0.83 11.28 4.55
CA GLY A 52 -0.82 9.87 4.23
C GLY A 52 -1.72 9.07 5.18
N ALA A 53 -1.91 7.79 4.87
CA ALA A 53 -2.68 6.87 5.70
C ALA A 53 -2.00 5.51 5.78
N LEU A 54 -2.19 4.85 6.92
CA LEU A 54 -1.93 3.43 7.09
C LEU A 54 -3.23 2.67 6.84
N LEU A 55 -3.12 1.61 6.03
CA LEU A 55 -4.17 0.63 5.83
C LEU A 55 -3.83 -0.59 6.66
N PHE A 56 -4.81 -1.08 7.42
CA PHE A 56 -4.72 -2.32 8.18
C PHE A 56 -5.81 -3.26 7.63
N GLU A 57 -5.41 -4.45 7.18
CA GLU A 57 -6.31 -5.54 6.79
C GLU A 57 -6.40 -6.60 7.91
#